data_AF-A0A919SZY9-F1
#
_entry.id   AF-A0A919SZY9-F1
#
_cell.length_a   1.000
_cell.length_b   1.000
_cell.length_c   1.000
_cell.angle_alpha   90.00
_cell.angle_beta   90.00
_cell.angle_gamma   90.00
#
_symmetry.space_group_name_H-M   'P 1'
#
loop_
_entity.id
_entity.type
_entity.pdbx_description
1 polymer ?
#
loop_
_entity_poly.entity_id
_entity_poly.type
_entity_poly.pdbx_seq_one_letter_code
_entity_poly.pdbx_strand_id
1 'polypeptide(L)' 'MIQDDDEQWWGTAKQLREHTQLPISDAMLQHWVARKGLRKVRGRDAAGRPCVIFPLVEVAAIWRAVHPSA' A
#
# COMPACT_ATOMS: atom_id res chain seq x y z
N MET A 1 2.19 13.15 -21.46
CA MET A 1 1.03 12.62 -20.73
C MET A 1 1.56 11.59 -19.76
N ILE A 2 1.77 11.97 -18.50
CA ILE A 2 2.10 11.00 -17.45
C ILE A 2 0.74 10.59 -16.89
N GLN A 3 0.27 9.40 -17.27
CA GLN A 3 -0.98 8.82 -16.76
C GLN A 3 -0.83 8.60 -15.26
N ASP A 4 -1.59 9.35 -14.46
CA ASP A 4 -2.61 8.95 -13.47
C ASP A 4 -2.78 7.47 -13.03
N ASP A 5 -1.94 6.52 -13.44
CA ASP A 5 -2.19 5.08 -13.27
C ASP A 5 -1.94 4.59 -11.82
N ASP A 6 -1.15 5.33 -11.03
CA ASP A 6 -0.89 5.05 -9.62
C ASP A 6 -2.12 5.19 -8.72
N GLU A 7 -3.11 6.00 -9.10
CA GLU A 7 -4.29 6.30 -8.25
C GLU A 7 -5.21 5.09 -8.06
N GLN A 8 -5.13 4.09 -8.94
CA GLN A 8 -5.99 2.90 -8.92
C GLN A 8 -5.24 1.61 -8.59
N TRP A 9 -3.97 1.67 -8.18
CA TRP A 9 -3.21 0.46 -7.93
C TRP A 9 -3.46 -0.11 -6.53
N TRP A 10 -3.75 -1.41 -6.46
CA TRP A 10 -3.93 -2.14 -5.19
C TRP A 10 -3.00 -3.34 -5.16
N GLY A 11 -2.36 -3.56 -4.01
CA GLY A 11 -1.43 -4.68 -3.87
C GLY A 11 -1.20 -5.11 -2.44
N THR A 12 -0.61 -6.29 -2.28
CA THR A 12 -0.10 -6.76 -0.98
C THR A 12 1.07 -5.89 -0.52
N ALA A 13 1.45 -5.98 0.75
CA ALA A 13 2.63 -5.30 1.29
C ALA A 13 3.89 -5.54 0.45
N LYS A 14 4.08 -6.79 -0.02
CA LYS A 14 5.21 -7.17 -0.87
C LYS A 14 5.15 -6.44 -2.21
N GLN A 15 4.01 -6.50 -2.90
CA GLN A 15 3.87 -5.86 -4.20
C GLN A 15 4.03 -4.34 -4.09
N LEU A 16 3.45 -3.71 -3.05
CA LEU A 16 3.59 -2.27 -2.81
C LEU A 16 5.06 -1.88 -2.63
N ARG A 17 5.80 -2.65 -1.83
CA ARG A 17 7.23 -2.45 -1.64
C ARG A 17 8.02 -2.62 -2.94
N GLU A 18 7.72 -3.65 -3.73
CA GLU A 18 8.39 -3.89 -5.02
C GLU A 18 8.08 -2.77 -6.03
N HIS A 19 6.85 -2.27 -6.05
CA HIS A 19 6.40 -1.24 -6.97
C HIS A 19 6.91 0.16 -6.60
N THR A 20 6.86 0.52 -5.32
CA THR A 20 7.27 1.86 -4.84
C THR A 20 8.72 1.97 -4.41
N GLN A 21 9.40 0.83 -4.25
CA GLN A 21 10.71 0.73 -3.60
C GLN A 21 10.76 1.31 -2.17
N LEU A 22 9.61 1.61 -1.55
CA LEU A 22 9.54 2.11 -0.18
C LEU A 22 9.74 0.96 0.83
N PRO A 23 10.34 1.22 2.01
CA PRO A 23 10.57 0.20 3.04
C PRO A 23 9.28 -0.10 3.82
N ILE A 24 8.21 -0.45 3.11
CA ILE A 24 6.90 -0.79 3.67
C ILE A 24 6.92 -2.26 4.13
N SER A 25 6.41 -2.49 5.34
CA SER A 25 6.22 -3.83 5.92
C SER A 25 4.76 -4.07 6.28
N ASP A 26 4.36 -5.35 6.39
CA ASP A 26 2.98 -5.72 6.72
C ASP A 26 2.55 -5.14 8.08
N ALA A 27 3.44 -5.19 9.07
CA ALA A 27 3.20 -4.60 10.39
C ALA A 27 2.92 -3.09 10.32
N MET A 28 3.62 -2.37 9.43
CA MET A 28 3.42 -0.93 9.23
C MET A 28 2.06 -0.63 8.60
N LEU A 29 1.65 -1.44 7.61
CA LEU A 29 0.33 -1.32 6.99
C LEU A 29 -0.79 -1.65 7.99
N GLN A 30 -0.65 -2.70 8.80
CA GLN A 30 -1.63 -3.00 9.86
C GLN A 30 -1.71 -1.87 10.89
N HIS A 31 -0.58 -1.28 11.27
CA HIS A 31 -0.56 -0.11 12.14
C HIS A 31 -1.34 1.06 11.51
N TRP A 32 -1.12 1.34 10.23
CA TRP A 32 -1.81 2.41 9.52
C TRP A 32 -3.30 2.16 9.34
N VAL A 33 -3.73 0.90 9.16
CA VAL A 33 -5.16 0.56 9.19
C VAL A 33 -5.77 0.93 10.54
N ALA A 34 -5.09 0.58 11.64
CA ALA A 34 -5.61 0.79 12.99
C ALA A 34 -5.56 2.27 13.44
N ARG A 35 -4.56 3.04 13.00
CA ARG A 35 -4.25 4.37 13.55
C ARG A 35 -4.43 5.52 12.57
N LYS A 36 -4.38 5.26 11.26
CA LYS A 36 -4.39 6.26 10.18
C LYS A 36 -5.57 6.10 9.24
N GLY A 37 -6.41 5.07 9.44
CA GLY A 37 -7.60 4.82 8.62
C GLY A 37 -7.28 4.25 7.24
N LEU A 38 -6.09 3.66 7.04
CA LEU A 38 -5.75 3.03 5.76
C LEU A 38 -6.80 1.97 5.40
N ARG A 39 -7.37 2.06 4.20
CA ARG A 39 -8.29 1.05 3.71
C ARG A 39 -7.55 -0.27 3.43
N LYS A 40 -8.23 -1.37 3.72
CA LYS A 40 -7.79 -2.73 3.35
C LYS A 40 -8.95 -3.52 2.80
N VAL A 41 -8.68 -4.35 1.80
CA VAL A 41 -9.67 -5.29 1.26
C VAL A 41 -9.07 -6.69 1.15
N ARG A 42 -9.94 -7.70 1.11
CA ARG A 42 -9.51 -9.08 0.82
C ARG A 42 -9.36 -9.23 -0.68
N GLY A 43 -8.17 -9.65 -1.10
CA GLY A 43 -7.85 -9.96 -2.48
C GLY A 43 -7.30 -11.38 -2.62
N ARG A 44 -6.67 -11.63 -3.75
CA ARG A 44 -5.89 -12.84 -4.02
C ARG A 44 -4.48 -12.45 -4.44
N ASP A 45 -3.49 -13.20 -4.00
CA ASP A 45 -2.11 -13.04 -4.47
C ASP A 45 -1.95 -13.62 -5.88
N ALA A 46 -0.75 -13.50 -6.46
CA ALA A 46 -0.44 -14.08 -7.78
C ALA A 46 -0.57 -15.62 -7.83
N ALA A 47 -0.60 -16.29 -6.67
CA ALA A 47 -0.82 -17.74 -6.55
C ALA A 47 -2.29 -18.09 -6.23
N GLY A 48 -3.21 -17.12 -6.25
CA GLY A 48 -4.63 -17.32 -5.96
C GLY A 48 -4.96 -17.47 -4.47
N ARG A 49 -4.00 -17.32 -3.56
CA ARG A 49 -4.21 -17.43 -2.11
C ARG A 49 -4.91 -16.18 -1.59
N PRO A 50 -5.88 -16.32 -0.66
CA PRO A 50 -6.53 -15.18 -0.04
C PRO A 50 -5.49 -14.34 0.70
N CYS A 51 -5.44 -13.05 0.39
CA CYS A 51 -4.51 -12.11 0.99
C CYS A 51 -5.19 -10.76 1.26
N VAL A 52 -4.52 -9.88 2.00
CA VAL A 52 -4.97 -8.51 2.20
C VAL A 52 -4.22 -7.63 1.22
N ILE A 53 -4.95 -6.81 0.48
CA ILE A 53 -4.40 -5.81 -0.44
C ILE A 53 -4.79 -4.41 0.03
N PHE A 54 -3.92 -3.46 -0.26
CA PHE A 54 -4.02 -2.08 0.17
C PHE A 54 -3.88 -1.16 -1.06
N PRO A 55 -4.60 -0.02 -1.08
CA PRO A 55 -4.50 0.96 -2.14
C PRO A 55 -3.17 1.72 -2.04
N LEU A 56 -2.42 1.74 -3.14
CA LEU A 56 -1.12 2.37 -3.23
C LEU A 56 -1.17 3.87 -2.92
N VAL A 57 -2.16 4.57 -3.46
CA VAL A 57 -2.30 6.02 -3.28
C VAL A 57 -2.42 6.42 -1.81
N GLU A 58 -3.17 5.66 -1.00
CA GLU A 58 -3.29 5.94 0.44
C GLU A 58 -2.03 5.55 1.20
N VAL A 59 -1.41 4.43 0.84
CA VAL A 59 -0.14 3.99 1.42
C VAL A 59 0.93 5.06 1.20
N ALA A 60 1.04 5.60 -0.02
CA ALA A 60 1.96 6.66 -0.37
C ALA A 60 1.63 7.99 0.33
N ALA A 61 0.34 8.35 0.44
CA ALA A 61 -0.10 9.55 1.15
C ALA A 61 0.22 9.49 2.64
N ILE A 62 -0.06 8.35 3.30
CA ILE A 62 0.27 8.14 4.70
C ILE A 62 1.79 8.14 4.90
N TRP A 63 2.55 7.49 4.01
CA TRP A 63 4.00 7.51 4.04
C TRP A 63 4.55 8.93 4.02
N ARG A 64 4.13 9.76 3.06
CA ARG A 64 4.56 11.17 2.98
C ARG A 64 4.19 11.97 4.22
N ALA A 65 3.02 11.68 4.82
CA ALA A 65 2.58 12.33 6.06
C ALA A 65 3.41 11.93 7.28
N VAL A 66 3.91 10.69 7.34
CA VAL A 66 4.77 10.21 8.46
C VAL A 66 6.26 10.45 8.22
N HIS A 67 6.69 10.60 6.97
CA HIS A 67 8.06 10.83 6.54
C HIS A 67 8.13 12.02 5.57
N PRO A 68 7.95 13.26 6.04
CA PRO A 68 7.94 14.44 5.17
C PRO A 68 9.32 14.79 4.56
N SER A 69 10.39 14.16 5.04
CA SER A 69 11.78 14.42 4.61
C SER A 69 12.36 13.37 3.66
N ALA A 70 11.54 12.43 3.16
CA ALA A 70 11.94 11.31 2.32
C ALA A 70 11.66 11.55 0.83
#